data_AF-A0A0Q3W1C5-F1
#
_entry.id   AF-A0A0Q3W1C5-F1
#
_cell.length_a   1.000
_cell.length_b   1.000
_cell.length_c   1.000
_cell.angle_alpha   90.00
_cell.angle_beta   90.00
_cell.angle_gamma   90.00
#
_symmetry.space_group_name_H-M   'P 1'
#
loop_
_entity.id
_entity.type
_entity.pdbx_description
1 polymer ?
#
loop_
_entity_poly.entity_id
_entity_poly.type
_entity_poly.pdbx_seq_one_letter_code
_entity_poly.pdbx_strand_id
1 'polypeptide(L)'
;MTKGYLANGLFGLGDRLVNELVAKEVRVAIPGVDLYVPQENLAINDKSAYADSLAIANADIEALKNSDFLVAIIDGVEIDAGVAAEIGAFSMLNRPIFGLYTDTRQQGRDNIKKVDALVADGTENQFMYRNLFVIGLIKQNGVIVNSIEELCEALKTTNQ
;
A
#
# COMPACT_ATOMS: atom_id res chain seq x y z
N MET A 1 16.88 -9.14 11.46
CA MET A 1 15.50 -9.60 11.18
C MET A 1 14.88 -8.51 10.34
N THR A 2 14.45 -8.82 9.11
CA THR A 2 13.85 -7.83 8.21
C THR A 2 12.53 -7.36 8.80
N LYS A 3 12.31 -6.05 8.85
CA LYS A 3 11.08 -5.43 9.37
C LYS A 3 10.27 -4.83 8.23
N GLY A 4 8.98 -5.08 8.21
CA GLY A 4 8.07 -4.54 7.19
C GLY A 4 6.93 -3.77 7.83
N TYR A 5 6.37 -2.81 7.10
CA TYR A 5 5.10 -2.17 7.44
C TYR A 5 4.06 -2.48 6.35
N LEU A 6 2.85 -2.89 6.74
CA LEU A 6 1.71 -3.04 5.81
C LEU A 6 0.72 -1.89 6.00
N ALA A 7 0.70 -0.97 5.03
CA ALA A 7 -0.19 0.18 4.96
C ALA A 7 -1.44 -0.12 4.11
N ASN A 8 -2.61 -0.02 4.72
CA ASN A 8 -3.91 -0.03 4.07
C ASN A 8 -4.98 0.54 5.03
N GLY A 9 -6.17 0.81 4.51
CA GLY A 9 -7.37 0.89 5.35
C GLY A 9 -7.52 -0.36 6.24
N LEU A 10 -8.12 -0.18 7.41
CA LEU A 10 -8.36 -1.27 8.38
C LEU A 10 -9.73 -1.21 9.03
N PHE A 11 -10.61 -0.33 8.55
CA PHE A 11 -11.90 -0.05 9.16
C PHE A 11 -13.01 -0.93 8.57
N GLY A 12 -12.99 -1.11 7.24
CA GLY A 12 -13.93 -1.99 6.54
C GLY A 12 -13.56 -3.47 6.72
N LEU A 13 -14.56 -4.36 6.61
CA LEU A 13 -14.30 -5.80 6.57
C LEU A 13 -13.47 -6.18 5.32
N GLY A 14 -13.75 -5.55 4.18
CA GLY A 14 -13.01 -5.77 2.94
C GLY A 14 -11.51 -5.51 3.12
N ASP A 15 -11.16 -4.32 3.63
CA ASP A 15 -9.76 -3.95 3.84
C ASP A 15 -9.07 -4.91 4.82
N ARG A 16 -9.73 -5.25 5.93
CA ARG A 16 -9.16 -6.18 6.93
C ARG A 16 -8.87 -7.57 6.37
N LEU A 17 -9.76 -8.11 5.52
CA LEU A 17 -9.55 -9.40 4.87
C LEU A 17 -8.41 -9.34 3.85
N VAL A 18 -8.30 -8.24 3.10
CA VAL A 18 -7.18 -8.03 2.18
C VAL A 18 -5.86 -7.96 2.96
N ASN A 19 -5.83 -7.23 4.08
CA ASN A 19 -4.65 -7.11 4.93
C ASN A 19 -4.21 -8.47 5.50
N GLU A 20 -5.15 -9.29 5.98
CA GLU A 20 -4.87 -10.64 6.47
C GLU A 20 -4.25 -11.52 5.37
N LEU A 21 -4.82 -11.47 4.16
CA LEU A 21 -4.31 -12.22 3.01
C LEU A 21 -2.90 -11.77 2.63
N VAL A 22 -2.69 -10.47 2.45
CA VAL A 22 -1.38 -9.91 2.07
C VAL A 22 -0.34 -10.20 3.14
N ALA A 23 -0.66 -9.97 4.42
CA ALA A 23 0.27 -10.22 5.52
C ALA A 23 0.68 -11.70 5.61
N LYS A 24 -0.26 -12.62 5.42
CA LYS A 24 0.01 -14.06 5.37
C LYS A 24 1.00 -14.39 4.24
N GLU A 25 0.73 -13.94 3.02
CA GLU A 25 1.58 -14.26 1.86
C GLU A 25 2.96 -13.60 1.95
N VAL A 26 3.06 -12.38 2.48
CA VAL A 26 4.35 -11.71 2.75
C VAL A 26 5.19 -12.49 3.77
N ARG A 27 4.57 -12.99 4.85
CA ARG A 27 5.26 -13.81 5.86
C ARG A 27 5.75 -15.15 5.31
N VAL A 28 5.04 -15.71 4.33
CA VAL A 28 5.49 -16.90 3.58
C VAL A 28 6.65 -16.54 2.64
N ALA A 29 6.57 -15.39 1.97
CA ALA A 29 7.57 -14.94 1.00
C ALA A 29 8.91 -14.56 1.65
N ILE A 30 8.88 -13.97 2.86
CA ILE A 30 10.06 -13.61 3.64
C ILE A 30 10.00 -14.33 4.99
N PRO A 31 10.53 -15.56 5.09
CA PRO A 31 10.54 -16.31 6.34
C PRO A 31 11.23 -15.53 7.47
N GLY A 32 10.52 -15.36 8.60
CA GLY A 32 11.04 -14.65 9.76
C GLY A 32 10.97 -13.12 9.67
N VAL A 33 10.24 -12.56 8.71
CA VAL A 33 9.94 -11.12 8.68
C VAL A 33 9.13 -10.71 9.91
N ASP A 34 9.53 -9.58 10.51
CA ASP A 34 8.75 -8.88 11.52
C ASP A 34 7.86 -7.85 10.82
N LEU A 35 6.67 -8.31 10.39
CA LEU A 35 5.73 -7.50 9.63
C LEU A 35 4.73 -6.82 10.59
N TYR A 36 4.86 -5.50 10.72
CA TYR A 36 3.90 -4.65 11.40
C TYR A 36 2.63 -4.51 10.55
N VAL A 37 1.51 -5.00 11.07
CA VAL A 37 0.18 -4.84 10.49
C VAL A 37 -0.68 -4.06 11.50
N PRO A 38 -1.06 -2.80 11.21
CA PRO A 38 -1.76 -1.95 12.19
C PRO A 38 -2.98 -2.61 12.83
N GLN A 39 -3.71 -3.43 12.07
CA GLN A 39 -4.92 -4.09 12.56
C GLN A 39 -4.68 -5.18 13.61
N GLU A 40 -3.49 -5.77 13.64
CA GLU A 40 -3.11 -6.84 14.59
C GLU A 40 -2.67 -6.25 15.95
N ASN A 41 -2.49 -4.94 16.05
CA ASN A 41 -2.00 -4.27 17.25
C ASN A 41 -3.15 -4.02 18.26
N LEU A 42 -3.56 -5.08 18.96
CA LEU A 42 -4.74 -5.10 19.84
C LEU A 42 -4.74 -4.04 20.95
N ALA A 43 -3.57 -3.60 21.45
CA ALA A 43 -3.47 -2.60 22.52
C ALA A 43 -3.68 -1.16 22.01
N ILE A 44 -3.30 -0.88 20.76
CA ILE A 44 -3.48 0.43 20.12
C ILE A 44 -4.83 0.50 19.40
N ASN A 45 -5.35 -0.65 18.96
CA ASN A 45 -6.52 -0.75 18.09
C ASN A 45 -7.82 -1.08 18.83
N ASP A 46 -7.82 -1.05 20.16
CA ASP A 46 -9.05 -0.98 20.94
C ASP A 46 -9.76 0.35 20.61
N LYS A 47 -10.69 0.32 19.65
CA LYS A 47 -11.47 1.50 19.25
C LYS A 47 -12.42 2.01 20.34
N SER A 48 -12.53 1.29 21.47
CA SER A 48 -13.22 1.79 22.66
C SER A 48 -12.29 2.59 23.59
N ALA A 49 -10.97 2.48 23.41
CA ALA A 49 -9.96 3.27 24.10
C ALA A 49 -9.74 4.63 23.39
N TYR A 50 -9.30 5.63 24.17
CA TYR A 50 -8.98 6.95 23.65
C TYR A 50 -7.49 7.05 23.28
N ALA A 51 -7.22 7.51 22.06
CA ALA A 51 -5.91 7.99 21.64
C ALA A 51 -6.11 9.31 20.88
N ASP A 52 -5.34 10.33 21.22
CA ASP A 52 -5.39 11.60 20.48
C ASP A 52 -4.61 11.51 19.16
N SER A 53 -4.74 12.53 18.31
CA SER A 53 -4.10 12.55 17.00
C SER A 53 -2.57 12.55 17.08
N LEU A 54 -1.97 13.11 18.14
CA LEU A 54 -0.51 13.16 18.29
C LEU A 54 0.03 11.78 18.67
N ALA A 55 -0.64 11.07 19.56
CA ALA A 55 -0.30 9.71 19.95
C ALA A 55 -0.37 8.77 18.75
N ILE A 56 -1.45 8.83 17.94
CA ILE A 56 -1.61 8.02 16.74
C ILE A 56 -0.49 8.32 15.74
N ALA A 57 -0.29 9.59 15.37
CA ALA A 57 0.72 9.96 14.39
C ALA A 57 2.14 9.58 14.84
N ASN A 58 2.47 9.74 16.13
CA ASN A 58 3.77 9.35 16.66
C ASN A 58 3.96 7.82 16.62
N ALA A 59 2.95 7.05 16.98
CA ALA A 59 3.02 5.58 16.95
C ALA A 59 3.25 5.07 15.52
N ASP A 60 2.51 5.58 14.55
CA ASP A 60 2.64 5.18 13.14
C ASP A 60 4.00 5.60 12.57
N ILE A 61 4.46 6.84 12.86
CA ILE A 61 5.80 7.30 12.44
C ILE A 61 6.92 6.46 13.04
N GLU A 62 6.82 6.07 14.31
CA GLU A 62 7.83 5.21 14.93
C GLU A 62 7.81 3.79 14.34
N ALA A 63 6.63 3.24 14.03
CA ALA A 63 6.53 1.97 13.32
C ALA A 63 7.16 2.06 11.92
N LEU A 64 6.88 3.12 11.16
CA LEU A 64 7.48 3.38 9.84
C LEU A 64 9.02 3.51 9.93
N LYS A 65 9.55 4.30 10.87
CA LYS A 65 11.01 4.44 11.08
C LYS A 65 11.70 3.12 11.42
N ASN A 66 11.00 2.21 12.08
CA ASN A 66 11.53 0.92 12.47
C ASN A 66 11.46 -0.14 11.35
N SER A 67 10.78 0.13 10.24
CA SER A 67 10.62 -0.80 9.12
C SER A 67 11.67 -0.61 8.03
N ASP A 68 12.19 -1.72 7.50
CA ASP A 68 13.14 -1.75 6.38
C ASP A 68 12.44 -1.54 5.04
N PHE A 69 11.16 -1.90 4.94
CA PHE A 69 10.32 -1.70 3.76
C PHE A 69 8.86 -1.36 4.11
N LEU A 70 8.16 -0.77 3.15
CA LEU A 70 6.73 -0.49 3.21
C LEU A 70 6.00 -1.27 2.11
N VAL A 71 4.94 -1.99 2.45
CA VAL A 71 3.93 -2.48 1.51
C VAL A 71 2.73 -1.57 1.63
N ALA A 72 2.32 -0.94 0.53
CA ALA A 72 1.20 -0.01 0.51
C ALA A 72 0.11 -0.47 -0.46
N ILE A 73 -1.09 -0.70 0.03
CA ILE A 73 -2.26 -1.02 -0.79
C ILE A 73 -2.85 0.29 -1.29
N ILE A 74 -2.87 0.48 -2.60
CA ILE A 74 -3.27 1.74 -3.27
C ILE A 74 -4.55 1.58 -4.11
N ASP A 75 -5.33 0.55 -3.79
CA ASP A 75 -6.69 0.35 -4.33
C ASP A 75 -7.71 1.31 -3.68
N GLY A 76 -8.93 1.31 -4.22
CA GLY A 76 -10.03 2.17 -3.75
C GLY A 76 -10.48 3.16 -4.83
N VAL A 77 -11.42 4.04 -4.47
CA VAL A 77 -11.81 5.18 -5.33
C VAL A 77 -10.69 6.22 -5.33
N GLU A 78 -10.17 6.50 -4.15
CA GLU A 78 -8.93 7.24 -3.93
C GLU A 78 -7.98 6.39 -3.10
N ILE A 79 -6.69 6.73 -3.12
CA ILE A 79 -5.74 6.17 -2.16
C ILE A 79 -6.18 6.67 -0.79
N ASP A 80 -6.27 5.78 0.20
CA ASP A 80 -6.58 6.16 1.57
C ASP A 80 -5.64 7.28 2.05
N ALA A 81 -6.20 8.29 2.72
CA ALA A 81 -5.44 9.47 3.11
C ALA A 81 -4.33 9.15 4.14
N GLY A 82 -4.58 8.18 5.02
CA GLY A 82 -3.57 7.66 5.94
C GLY A 82 -2.44 6.98 5.18
N VAL A 83 -2.77 6.07 4.27
CA VAL A 83 -1.79 5.38 3.42
C VAL A 83 -0.95 6.35 2.59
N ALA A 84 -1.57 7.38 1.99
CA ALA A 84 -0.85 8.41 1.25
C ALA A 84 0.12 9.20 2.14
N ALA A 85 -0.27 9.50 3.39
CA ALA A 85 0.61 10.16 4.36
C ALA A 85 1.76 9.25 4.81
N GLU A 86 1.51 7.96 5.03
CA GLU A 86 2.51 6.95 5.37
C GLU A 86 3.53 6.78 4.24
N ILE A 87 3.08 6.71 2.98
CA ILE A 87 3.97 6.69 1.80
C ILE A 87 4.85 7.95 1.78
N GLY A 88 4.26 9.13 2.00
CA GLY A 88 4.99 10.39 2.05
C GLY A 88 6.04 10.46 3.17
N ALA A 89 5.70 9.99 4.36
CA ALA A 89 6.63 9.93 5.47
C ALA A 89 7.75 8.90 5.23
N PHE A 90 7.40 7.72 4.74
CA PHE A 90 8.36 6.63 4.52
C PHE A 90 9.31 6.92 3.35
N SER A 91 8.86 7.63 2.30
CA SER A 91 9.74 8.01 1.18
C SER A 91 10.92 8.86 1.62
N MET A 92 10.79 9.63 2.70
CA MET A 92 11.88 10.43 3.28
C MET A 92 12.98 9.58 3.93
N LEU A 93 12.73 8.29 4.18
CA LEU A 93 13.70 7.36 4.76
C LEU A 93 14.60 6.71 3.71
N ASN A 94 14.36 6.95 2.41
CA ASN A 94 15.07 6.30 1.29
C ASN A 94 15.08 4.76 1.41
N ARG A 95 13.94 4.19 1.78
CA ARG A 95 13.72 2.73 1.90
C ARG A 95 12.68 2.24 0.90
N PRO A 96 12.72 0.95 0.51
CA PRO A 96 11.87 0.43 -0.54
C PRO A 96 10.37 0.49 -0.22
N ILE A 97 9.58 0.96 -1.18
CA ILE A 97 8.11 0.96 -1.13
C ILE A 97 7.53 0.03 -2.21
N PHE A 98 6.70 -0.92 -1.80
CA PHE A 98 6.01 -1.86 -2.67
C PHE A 98 4.52 -1.51 -2.71
N GLY A 99 4.08 -0.89 -3.81
CA GLY A 99 2.67 -0.58 -4.03
C GLY A 99 1.92 -1.79 -4.60
N LEU A 100 0.83 -2.20 -3.97
CA LEU A 100 -0.10 -3.19 -4.50
C LEU A 100 -1.33 -2.47 -5.10
N TYR A 101 -1.54 -2.64 -6.40
CA TYR A 101 -2.65 -2.01 -7.14
C TYR A 101 -3.40 -3.05 -7.98
N THR A 102 -4.51 -3.55 -7.47
CA THR A 102 -5.25 -4.68 -8.06
C THR A 102 -6.48 -4.27 -8.88
N ASP A 103 -6.82 -2.98 -8.94
CA ASP A 103 -7.97 -2.48 -9.70
C ASP A 103 -7.95 -2.97 -11.16
N THR A 104 -8.98 -3.72 -11.54
CA THR A 104 -9.09 -4.35 -12.86
C THR A 104 -9.25 -3.31 -13.98
N ARG A 105 -9.63 -2.07 -13.67
CA ARG A 105 -9.76 -0.97 -14.64
C ARG A 105 -8.41 -0.49 -15.18
N GLN A 106 -7.28 -0.95 -14.61
CA GLN A 106 -5.95 -0.72 -15.19
C GLN A 106 -5.71 -1.48 -16.51
N GLN A 107 -6.57 -2.44 -16.85
CA GLN A 107 -6.48 -3.26 -18.05
C GLN A 107 -7.07 -2.57 -19.30
N GLY A 108 -6.63 -3.02 -20.48
CA GLY A 108 -7.12 -2.53 -21.77
C GLY A 108 -6.46 -1.24 -22.25
N ARG A 109 -5.23 -0.96 -21.79
CA ARG A 109 -4.40 0.17 -22.26
C ARG A 109 -3.97 0.03 -23.73
N ASP A 110 -4.02 -1.18 -24.25
CA ASP A 110 -3.82 -1.56 -25.65
C ASP A 110 -5.11 -1.53 -26.49
N ASN A 111 -6.28 -1.36 -25.85
CA ASN A 111 -7.55 -1.27 -26.56
C ASN A 111 -7.77 0.15 -27.09
N ILE A 112 -7.53 0.33 -28.39
CA ILE A 112 -7.64 1.64 -29.03
C ILE A 112 -9.01 2.29 -28.85
N LYS A 113 -10.11 1.52 -28.78
CA LYS A 113 -11.44 2.10 -28.59
C LYS A 113 -11.61 2.77 -27.22
N LYS A 114 -10.97 2.24 -26.17
CA LYS A 114 -10.97 2.88 -24.85
C LYS A 114 -10.20 4.20 -24.87
N VAL A 115 -9.08 4.21 -25.58
CA VAL A 115 -8.24 5.42 -25.74
C VAL A 115 -8.99 6.47 -26.56
N ASP A 116 -9.57 6.08 -27.70
CA ASP A 116 -10.34 6.96 -28.57
C ASP A 116 -11.56 7.56 -27.84
N ALA A 117 -12.25 6.76 -27.01
CA ALA A 117 -13.36 7.25 -26.19
C ALA A 117 -12.91 8.34 -25.21
N LEU A 118 -11.80 8.13 -24.49
CA LEU A 118 -11.21 9.13 -23.59
C LEU A 118 -10.80 10.42 -24.32
N VAL A 119 -10.23 10.29 -25.53
CA VAL A 119 -9.79 11.44 -26.34
C VAL A 119 -10.98 12.23 -26.86
N ALA A 120 -12.07 11.55 -27.25
CA ALA A 120 -13.29 12.18 -27.75
C ALA A 120 -14.10 12.86 -26.64
N ASP A 121 -14.19 12.22 -25.47
CA ASP A 121 -14.90 12.73 -24.29
C ASP A 121 -14.17 12.30 -23.00
N GLY A 122 -13.62 13.28 -22.27
CA GLY A 122 -12.88 13.03 -21.03
C GLY A 122 -13.73 12.40 -19.92
N THR A 123 -15.06 12.43 -20.01
CA THR A 123 -15.97 11.80 -19.05
C THR A 123 -16.19 10.30 -19.32
N GLU A 124 -15.84 9.81 -20.50
CA GLU A 124 -15.85 8.38 -20.87
C GLU A 124 -14.54 7.67 -20.49
N ASN A 125 -13.80 8.22 -19.53
CA ASN A 125 -12.56 7.62 -19.04
C ASN A 125 -12.82 6.28 -18.34
N GLN A 126 -12.28 5.20 -18.91
CA GLN A 126 -12.37 3.86 -18.34
C GLN A 126 -11.15 3.44 -17.51
N PHE A 127 -10.12 4.29 -17.43
CA PHE A 127 -8.90 4.03 -16.69
C PHE A 127 -8.94 4.73 -15.33
N MET A 128 -8.84 3.95 -14.26
CA MET A 128 -8.82 4.50 -12.91
C MET A 128 -7.57 5.37 -12.70
N TYR A 129 -7.79 6.59 -12.22
CA TYR A 129 -6.74 7.52 -11.86
C TYR A 129 -6.10 7.13 -10.53
N ARG A 130 -4.80 7.37 -10.36
CA ARG A 130 -4.11 7.38 -9.06
C ARG A 130 -3.26 8.64 -8.96
N ASN A 131 -3.20 9.22 -7.76
CA ASN A 131 -2.46 10.45 -7.54
C ASN A 131 -0.98 10.30 -7.94
N LEU A 132 -0.55 11.03 -8.97
CA LEU A 132 0.79 10.85 -9.54
C LEU A 132 1.93 11.27 -8.63
N PHE A 133 1.68 12.15 -7.64
CA PHE A 133 2.68 12.49 -6.63
C PHE A 133 2.98 11.26 -5.76
N VAL A 134 1.93 10.60 -5.24
CA VAL A 134 2.06 9.37 -4.44
C VAL A 134 2.71 8.25 -5.26
N ILE A 135 2.28 8.07 -6.51
CA ILE A 135 2.89 7.09 -7.44
C ILE A 135 4.37 7.39 -7.67
N GLY A 136 4.72 8.66 -7.81
CA GLY A 136 6.11 9.10 -7.96
C GLY A 136 6.96 8.73 -6.75
N LEU A 137 6.47 8.99 -5.54
CA LEU A 137 7.19 8.66 -4.29
C LEU A 137 7.46 7.15 -4.15
N ILE A 138 6.49 6.30 -4.51
CA ILE A 138 6.70 4.85 -4.53
C ILE A 138 7.81 4.48 -5.53
N LYS A 139 7.72 5.00 -6.77
CA LYS A 139 8.63 4.62 -7.86
C LYS A 139 10.05 5.16 -7.72
N GLN A 140 10.28 6.17 -6.88
CA GLN A 140 11.64 6.68 -6.62
C GLN A 140 12.55 5.63 -6.01
N ASN A 141 11.99 4.75 -5.17
CA ASN A 141 12.72 3.69 -4.51
C ASN A 141 11.80 2.50 -4.29
N GLY A 142 11.27 1.92 -5.36
CA GLY A 142 10.22 0.92 -5.21
C GLY A 142 9.55 0.53 -6.50
N VAL A 143 8.49 -0.26 -6.37
CA VAL A 143 7.74 -0.80 -7.51
C VAL A 143 6.25 -0.83 -7.19
N ILE A 144 5.44 -0.73 -8.24
CA ILE A 144 4.01 -0.98 -8.15
C ILE A 144 3.72 -2.24 -8.94
N VAL A 145 3.09 -3.20 -8.28
CA VAL A 145 2.72 -4.51 -8.80
C VAL A 145 1.20 -4.66 -8.82
N ASN A 146 0.70 -5.59 -9.64
CA ASN A 146 -0.74 -5.74 -9.88
C ASN A 146 -1.36 -6.96 -9.17
N SER A 147 -0.55 -7.77 -8.49
CA SER A 147 -0.97 -9.00 -7.83
C SER A 147 -0.14 -9.29 -6.56
N ILE A 148 -0.67 -10.14 -5.69
CA ILE A 148 0.01 -10.54 -4.46
C ILE A 148 1.23 -11.42 -4.79
N GLU A 149 1.15 -12.20 -5.86
CA GLU A 149 2.24 -13.01 -6.38
C GLU A 149 3.42 -12.12 -6.80
N GLU A 150 3.18 -11.12 -7.66
CA GLU A 150 4.22 -10.16 -8.08
C GLU A 150 4.79 -9.36 -6.89
N LEU A 151 3.95 -9.03 -5.89
CA LEU A 151 4.39 -8.39 -4.64
C LEU A 151 5.40 -9.25 -3.91
N CYS A 152 5.06 -10.53 -3.71
CA CYS A 152 5.92 -11.49 -3.03
C CYS A 152 7.23 -11.75 -3.81
N GLU A 153 7.20 -11.70 -5.14
CA GLU A 153 8.41 -11.78 -5.97
C GLU A 153 9.30 -10.56 -5.79
N ALA A 154 8.75 -9.35 -5.84
CA ALA A 154 9.49 -8.10 -5.65
C ALA A 154 10.12 -7.98 -4.25
N LEU A 155 9.44 -8.48 -3.23
CA LEU A 155 9.92 -8.50 -1.86
C LEU A 155 11.13 -9.43 -1.66
N LYS A 156 11.23 -10.52 -2.44
CA LYS A 156 12.36 -11.46 -2.34
C LYS A 156 13.63 -10.92 -2.99
N THR A 157 13.51 -10.21 -4.11
CA THR A 157 14.66 -9.65 -4.84
C THR A 157 15.35 -8.51 -4.09
N THR A 158 14.67 -7.87 -3.14
CA THR A 158 15.22 -6.76 -2.36
C THR A 158 15.94 -7.21 -1.09
N ASN A 159 15.81 -8.49 -0.71
CA ASN A 159 16.48 -9.12 0.44
C ASN A 159 17.75 -9.91 0.04
N GLN A 160 18.22 -9.80 -1.21
CA GLN A 160 19.50 -10.31 -1.70
C GLN A 160 20.49 -9.16 -1.87
#